data_AF-A0A1Z9J967-F1
#
_entry.id   AF-A0A1Z9J967-F1
#
_cell.length_a   1.000
_cell.length_b   1.000
_cell.length_c   1.000
_cell.angle_alpha   90.00
_cell.angle_beta   90.00
_cell.angle_gamma   90.00
#
_symmetry.space_group_name_H-M   'P 1'
#
loop_
_entity.id
_entity.type
_entity.pdbx_description
1 polymer ?
#
loop_
_entity_poly.entity_id
_entity_poly.type
_entity_poly.pdbx_seq_one_letter_code
_entity_poly.pdbx_strand_id
1 'polypeptide(L)'
;MSSFQFILWAILVAASMFAVPQVFILLIVGLSPSVAAFLIDRSPRKYATFCVGGMNIAGVFPALLNLLNGDNSIAGVKNILTNPFEMTIMFAAAALGWLIYFAIPPVIKSLLTVIAQHRIGILRGEQRKLIKDWGEGIAIKSQAIEAGQQEEPPGSEPGEHA
;
A
#
# COMPACT_ATOMS: atom_id res chain seq x y z
N MET A 1 -16.28 14.42 -17.39
CA MET A 1 -15.33 15.49 -17.80
C MET A 1 -15.30 15.50 -19.32
N SER A 2 -15.53 16.64 -19.96
CA SER A 2 -15.55 16.72 -21.42
C SER A 2 -14.13 16.60 -21.98
N SER A 3 -13.98 16.07 -23.21
CA SER A 3 -12.67 15.97 -23.89
C SER A 3 -11.92 17.30 -23.95
N PHE A 4 -12.66 18.41 -24.03
CA PHE A 4 -12.12 19.77 -23.97
C PHE A 4 -11.42 20.09 -22.64
N GLN A 5 -11.98 19.65 -21.50
CA GLN A 5 -11.35 19.84 -20.19
C GLN A 5 -10.01 19.11 -20.10
N PHE A 6 -9.91 17.89 -20.64
CA PHE A 6 -8.64 17.15 -20.66
C PHE A 6 -7.56 17.86 -21.49
N ILE A 7 -7.92 18.40 -22.66
CA ILE A 7 -7.00 19.15 -23.52
C ILE A 7 -6.51 20.41 -22.79
N LEU A 8 -7.41 21.15 -22.13
CA LEU A 8 -7.03 22.32 -21.33
C LEU A 8 -6.07 21.97 -20.19
N TRP A 9 -6.33 20.89 -19.45
CA TRP A 9 -5.42 20.43 -18.39
C TRP A 9 -4.05 20.03 -18.94
N ALA A 10 -4.00 19.34 -20.08
CA ALA A 10 -2.74 18.94 -20.72
C ALA A 10 -1.93 20.17 -21.18
N ILE A 11 -2.58 21.16 -21.80
CA ILE A 11 -1.92 22.41 -22.21
C ILE A 11 -1.40 23.17 -20.99
N LEU A 12 -2.18 23.24 -19.91
CA LEU A 12 -1.77 23.91 -18.67
C LEU A 12 -0.52 23.26 -18.08
N VAL A 13 -0.48 21.94 -17.97
CA VAL A 13 0.69 21.21 -17.46
C VAL A 13 1.90 21.42 -18.37
N ALA A 14 1.74 21.33 -19.69
CA ALA A 14 2.82 21.56 -20.63
C ALA A 14 3.37 23.00 -20.57
N ALA A 15 2.50 24.00 -20.45
CA ALA A 15 2.89 25.39 -20.28
C ALA A 15 3.65 25.62 -18.95
N SER A 16 3.17 25.02 -17.86
CA SER A 16 3.83 25.06 -16.56
C SER A 16 5.23 24.44 -16.60
N MET A 17 5.40 23.33 -17.34
CA MET A 17 6.69 22.66 -17.51
C MET A 17 7.74 23.56 -18.17
N PHE A 18 7.30 24.45 -19.06
CA PHE A 18 8.18 25.42 -19.72
C PHE A 18 8.43 26.66 -18.86
N ALA A 19 7.44 27.08 -18.05
CA ALA A 19 7.53 28.27 -17.21
C ALA A 19 8.40 28.07 -15.96
N VAL A 20 8.36 26.89 -15.34
CA VAL A 20 9.10 26.57 -14.11
C VAL A 20 9.88 25.24 -14.23
N PRO A 21 10.84 25.16 -15.17
CA PRO A 21 11.53 23.90 -15.48
C PRO A 21 12.26 23.30 -14.27
N GLN A 22 12.81 24.14 -13.37
CA GLN A 22 13.50 23.68 -12.17
C GLN A 22 12.62 22.83 -11.25
N VAL A 23 11.34 23.16 -11.12
CA VAL A 23 10.40 22.39 -10.29
C VAL A 23 10.15 21.01 -10.90
N PHE A 24 9.93 20.95 -12.21
CA PHE A 24 9.69 19.67 -12.90
C PHE A 24 10.92 18.76 -12.87
N ILE A 25 12.12 19.32 -13.03
CA ILE A 25 13.37 18.56 -12.89
C ILE A 25 13.48 17.93 -11.50
N LEU A 26 13.21 18.71 -10.44
CA LEU A 26 13.21 18.20 -9.06
C LEU A 26 12.18 17.08 -8.88
N LEU A 27 10.94 17.29 -9.34
CA LEU A 27 9.87 16.31 -9.19
C LEU A 27 10.13 15.01 -9.95
N ILE A 28 10.67 15.07 -11.16
CA ILE A 28 10.99 13.87 -11.96
C ILE A 28 12.03 13.01 -11.24
N VAL A 29 13.08 13.62 -10.70
CA VAL A 29 14.14 12.88 -10.00
C VAL A 29 13.68 12.43 -8.62
N GLY A 30 13.15 13.35 -7.82
CA GLY A 30 12.73 13.10 -6.44
C GLY A 30 11.55 12.13 -6.35
N LEU A 31 10.59 12.19 -7.27
CA LEU A 31 9.44 11.27 -7.27
C LEU A 31 9.67 9.98 -8.05
N SER A 32 10.89 9.73 -8.56
CA SER A 32 11.21 8.50 -9.30
C SER A 32 10.90 7.20 -8.53
N PRO A 33 11.09 7.09 -7.19
CA PRO A 33 10.64 5.93 -6.43
C PRO A 33 9.12 5.70 -6.46
N SER A 34 8.32 6.77 -6.48
CA SER A 34 6.85 6.67 -6.53
C SER A 34 6.40 6.14 -7.88
N VAL A 35 7.07 6.57 -8.96
CA VAL A 35 6.84 6.04 -10.30
C VAL A 35 7.20 4.55 -10.35
N ALA A 36 8.34 4.16 -9.77
CA ALA A 36 8.72 2.76 -9.66
C ALA A 36 7.66 1.93 -8.89
N ALA A 37 7.18 2.44 -7.75
CA ALA A 37 6.12 1.78 -6.98
C ALA A 37 4.82 1.63 -7.79
N PHE A 38 4.42 2.66 -8.54
CA PHE A 38 3.23 2.62 -9.40
C PHE A 38 3.32 1.56 -10.52
N LEU A 39 4.50 1.43 -11.12
CA LEU A 39 4.77 0.47 -12.19
C LEU A 39 4.85 -0.97 -11.67
N ILE A 40 5.46 -1.18 -10.50
CA ILE A 40 5.68 -2.51 -9.92
C ILE A 40 4.39 -3.06 -9.29
N ASP A 41 3.60 -2.20 -8.65
CA ASP A 41 2.42 -2.63 -7.91
C ASP A 41 1.32 -3.14 -8.85
N ARG A 42 1.17 -4.47 -8.97
CA ARG A 42 0.07 -5.08 -9.75
C ARG A 42 -1.20 -5.33 -8.93
N SER A 43 -1.22 -4.96 -7.65
CA SER A 43 -2.39 -5.16 -6.82
C SER A 43 -3.55 -4.25 -7.28
N PRO A 44 -4.81 -4.70 -7.22
CA PRO A 44 -5.95 -3.91 -7.66
C PRO A 44 -6.14 -2.63 -6.85
N ARG A 45 -5.64 -2.59 -5.60
CA ARG A 45 -5.76 -1.46 -4.68
C ARG A 45 -4.54 -0.56 -4.62
N LYS A 46 -3.45 -0.92 -5.32
CA LYS A 46 -2.23 -0.11 -5.46
C LYS A 46 -1.61 0.36 -4.12
N TYR A 47 -1.63 -0.49 -3.09
CA TYR A 47 -1.20 -0.11 -1.74
C TYR A 47 0.26 0.34 -1.64
N ALA A 48 1.18 -0.28 -2.39
CA ALA A 48 2.58 0.15 -2.40
C ALA A 48 2.70 1.54 -3.02
N THR A 49 1.92 1.82 -4.06
CA THR A 49 1.88 3.15 -4.69
C THR A 49 1.48 4.24 -3.69
N PHE A 50 0.44 3.99 -2.88
CA PHE A 50 -0.02 4.98 -1.92
C PHE A 50 0.95 5.18 -0.76
N CYS A 51 1.52 4.10 -0.19
CA CYS A 51 2.48 4.20 0.90
C CYS A 51 3.78 4.89 0.45
N VAL A 52 4.36 4.44 -0.67
CA VAL A 52 5.60 5.01 -1.20
C VAL A 52 5.34 6.42 -1.74
N GLY A 53 4.26 6.63 -2.47
CA GLY A 53 3.89 7.92 -3.05
C GLY A 53 3.72 9.01 -1.99
N GLY A 54 2.94 8.73 -0.94
CA GLY A 54 2.72 9.69 0.15
C GLY A 54 4.00 10.04 0.89
N MET A 55 4.80 9.03 1.26
CA MET A 55 6.05 9.27 1.98
C MET A 55 7.09 9.97 1.11
N ASN A 56 7.22 9.59 -0.16
CA ASN A 56 8.17 10.21 -1.07
C ASN A 56 7.82 11.69 -1.35
N ILE A 57 6.54 12.01 -1.55
CA ILE A 57 6.09 13.42 -1.67
C ILE A 57 6.46 14.19 -0.41
N ALA A 58 6.24 13.62 0.78
CA ALA A 58 6.65 14.25 2.03
C ALA A 58 8.17 14.46 2.14
N GLY A 59 8.99 13.54 1.61
CA GLY A 59 10.44 13.68 1.58
C GLY A 59 10.97 14.69 0.55
N VAL A 60 10.29 14.86 -0.58
CA VAL A 60 10.63 15.86 -1.61
C VAL A 60 10.18 17.26 -1.20
N PHE A 61 9.17 17.36 -0.32
CA PHE A 61 8.54 18.64 0.04
C PHE A 61 9.51 19.69 0.62
N PRO A 62 10.44 19.37 1.55
CA PRO A 62 11.42 20.35 2.04
C PRO A 62 12.33 20.89 0.93
N ALA A 63 12.83 20.01 0.05
CA ALA A 63 13.65 20.40 -1.09
C ALA A 63 12.87 21.29 -2.07
N LEU A 64 11.58 21.00 -2.28
CA LEU A 64 10.69 21.84 -3.07
C LEU A 64 10.50 23.22 -2.45
N LEU A 65 10.26 23.31 -1.14
CA LEU A 65 10.16 24.59 -0.45
C LEU A 65 11.45 25.41 -0.50
N ASN A 66 12.60 24.74 -0.39
CA ASN A 66 13.90 25.38 -0.52
C ASN A 66 14.13 25.92 -1.93
N LEU A 67 13.73 25.17 -2.96
CA LEU A 67 13.82 25.61 -4.36
C LEU A 67 12.90 26.80 -4.65
N LEU A 68 11.68 26.80 -4.12
CA LEU A 68 10.70 27.86 -4.37
C LEU A 68 11.03 29.17 -3.65
N ASN A 69 11.49 29.08 -2.40
CA ASN A 69 11.78 30.25 -1.57
C ASN A 69 13.24 30.72 -1.64
N GLY A 70 14.15 29.85 -2.09
CA GLY A 70 15.57 30.12 -2.24
C GLY A 70 15.93 30.48 -3.68
N ASP A 71 16.94 29.79 -4.22
CA ASP A 71 17.38 29.98 -5.60
C ASP A 71 16.43 29.27 -6.58
N ASN A 72 15.38 29.98 -7.00
CA ASN A 72 14.37 29.49 -7.94
C ASN A 72 14.90 29.51 -9.39
N SER A 73 15.98 28.76 -9.62
CA SER A 73 16.68 28.66 -10.90
C SER A 73 17.11 27.22 -11.19
N ILE A 74 17.60 27.01 -12.41
CA ILE A 74 18.18 25.72 -12.83
C ILE A 74 19.45 25.40 -12.00
N ALA A 75 20.20 26.42 -11.57
CA ALA A 75 21.37 26.22 -10.71
C ALA A 75 20.94 25.76 -9.30
N GLY A 76 19.86 26.33 -8.76
CA GLY A 76 19.29 25.93 -7.47
C GLY A 76 18.90 24.46 -7.43
N VAL A 77 18.12 23.98 -8.41
CA VAL A 77 17.77 22.55 -8.46
C VAL A 77 18.99 21.66 -8.64
N LYS A 78 19.97 22.07 -9.45
CA LYS A 78 21.23 21.31 -9.60
C LYS A 78 21.97 21.18 -8.28
N ASN A 79 22.02 22.24 -7.48
CA ASN A 79 22.66 22.21 -6.16
C ASN A 79 21.94 21.25 -5.20
N ILE A 80 20.60 21.26 -5.20
CA ILE A 80 19.81 20.29 -4.44
C ILE A 80 20.09 18.86 -4.91
N LEU A 81 20.08 18.62 -6.24
CA LEU A 81 20.24 17.28 -6.79
C LEU A 81 21.64 16.69 -6.62
N THR A 82 22.65 17.54 -6.51
CA THR A 82 24.05 17.13 -6.28
C THR A 82 24.41 17.06 -4.79
N ASN A 83 23.53 17.53 -3.90
CA ASN A 83 23.73 17.44 -2.46
C ASN A 83 23.33 16.03 -1.95
N PRO A 84 24.29 15.25 -1.40
CA PRO A 84 24.01 13.89 -0.93
C PRO A 84 23.02 13.86 0.25
N PHE A 85 22.95 14.91 1.07
CA PHE A 85 22.05 14.97 2.21
C PHE A 85 20.59 15.12 1.77
N GLU A 86 20.33 16.06 0.84
CA GLU A 86 19.00 16.28 0.25
C GLU A 86 18.50 15.02 -0.46
N MET A 87 19.37 14.40 -1.26
CA MET A 87 19.09 13.12 -1.92
C MET A 87 18.73 12.03 -0.91
N THR A 88 19.52 11.89 0.15
CA THR A 88 19.29 10.87 1.16
C THR A 88 17.93 11.06 1.83
N ILE A 89 17.53 12.29 2.17
CA ILE A 89 16.22 12.55 2.78
C ILE A 89 15.08 12.17 1.84
N MET A 90 15.14 12.58 0.56
CA MET A 90 14.11 12.27 -0.42
C MET A 90 13.94 10.76 -0.60
N PHE A 91 15.04 10.05 -0.84
CA PHE A 91 15.01 8.60 -1.06
C PHE A 91 14.76 7.79 0.23
N ALA A 92 15.20 8.26 1.39
CA ALA A 92 14.91 7.62 2.67
C ALA A 92 13.41 7.68 2.99
N ALA A 93 12.75 8.81 2.71
CA ALA A 93 11.31 8.91 2.87
C ALA A 93 10.57 7.91 1.96
N ALA A 94 10.98 7.79 0.69
CA ALA A 94 10.44 6.77 -0.20
C ALA A 94 10.68 5.34 0.33
N ALA A 95 11.88 5.06 0.85
CA ALA A 95 12.22 3.77 1.46
C ALA A 95 11.35 3.47 2.69
N LEU A 96 11.03 4.47 3.52
CA LEU A 96 10.08 4.33 4.62
C LEU A 96 8.67 3.95 4.13
N GLY A 97 8.24 4.48 2.98
CA GLY A 97 6.98 4.06 2.36
C GLY A 97 6.98 2.58 1.99
N TRP A 98 8.09 2.04 1.48
CA TRP A 98 8.25 0.60 1.25
C TRP A 98 8.25 -0.21 2.54
N LEU A 99 8.92 0.29 3.58
CA LEU A 99 8.92 -0.33 4.89
C LEU A 99 7.49 -0.46 5.43
N ILE A 100 6.70 0.61 5.36
CA ILE A 100 5.28 0.59 5.77
C ILE A 100 4.51 -0.46 4.96
N TYR A 101 4.69 -0.50 3.63
CA TYR A 101 4.01 -1.47 2.78
C TYR A 101 4.29 -2.93 3.18
N PHE A 102 5.52 -3.26 3.59
CA PHE A 102 5.87 -4.60 4.04
C PHE A 102 5.48 -4.88 5.50
N ALA A 103 5.51 -3.87 6.37
CA ALA A 103 5.22 -4.01 7.79
C ALA A 103 3.72 -4.15 8.09
N ILE A 104 2.85 -3.48 7.32
CA ILE A 104 1.41 -3.44 7.59
C ILE A 104 0.71 -4.81 7.42
N PRO A 105 0.94 -5.60 6.35
CA PRO A 105 0.26 -6.88 6.17
C PRO A 105 0.38 -7.88 7.34
N PRO A 106 1.57 -8.17 7.91
CA PRO A 106 1.68 -9.09 9.04
C PRO A 106 0.99 -8.53 10.30
N VAL A 107 1.06 -7.22 10.53
CA VAL A 107 0.39 -6.56 11.66
C VAL A 107 -1.13 -6.73 11.57
N ILE A 108 -1.71 -6.47 10.40
CA ILE A 108 -3.15 -6.65 10.17
C ILE A 108 -3.54 -8.11 10.34
N LYS A 109 -2.76 -9.05 9.80
CA LYS A 109 -3.03 -10.49 9.96
C LYS A 109 -3.10 -10.89 11.44
N SER A 110 -2.11 -10.49 12.23
CA SER A 110 -2.06 -10.77 13.67
C SER A 110 -3.29 -10.21 14.40
N LEU A 111 -3.64 -8.96 14.13
CA LEU A 111 -4.81 -8.33 14.76
C LEU A 111 -6.11 -9.04 14.37
N LEU A 112 -6.24 -9.40 13.09
CA LEU A 112 -7.44 -10.08 12.59
C LEU A 112 -7.58 -11.47 13.20
N THR A 113 -6.48 -12.20 13.41
CA THR A 113 -6.49 -13.48 14.13
C THR A 113 -6.97 -13.30 15.56
N VAL A 114 -6.48 -12.29 16.29
CA VAL A 114 -6.93 -12.02 17.67
C VAL A 114 -8.43 -11.72 17.72
N ILE A 115 -8.91 -10.87 16.80
CA ILE A 115 -10.34 -10.53 16.69
C ILE A 115 -11.18 -11.79 16.37
N ALA A 116 -10.71 -12.63 15.44
CA ALA A 116 -11.38 -13.87 15.09
C ALA A 116 -11.47 -14.84 16.28
N GLN A 117 -10.38 -15.01 17.05
CA GLN A 117 -10.39 -15.84 18.25
C GLN A 117 -11.35 -15.33 19.31
N HIS A 118 -11.39 -14.02 19.54
CA HIS A 118 -12.36 -13.40 20.45
C HIS A 118 -13.80 -13.66 19.99
N ARG A 119 -14.09 -13.51 18.70
CA ARG A 119 -15.42 -13.79 18.13
C ARG A 119 -15.81 -15.26 18.29
N ILE A 120 -14.88 -16.19 18.06
CA ILE A 120 -15.10 -17.63 18.28
C ILE A 120 -15.42 -17.90 19.76
N GLY A 121 -14.71 -17.25 20.68
CA GLY A 121 -14.98 -17.37 22.13
C GLY A 121 -16.40 -16.97 22.51
N ILE A 122 -16.87 -15.82 22.01
CA ILE A 122 -18.24 -15.34 22.22
C ILE A 122 -19.25 -16.36 21.67
N LEU A 123 -19.08 -16.77 20.41
CA LEU A 123 -20.01 -17.70 19.75
C LEU A 123 -20.06 -19.07 20.44
N ARG A 124 -18.92 -19.59 20.89
CA ARG A 124 -18.85 -20.83 21.69
C ARG A 124 -19.52 -20.66 23.06
N GLY A 125 -19.45 -19.47 23.66
CA GLY A 125 -20.16 -19.15 24.90
C GLY A 125 -21.68 -19.16 24.70
N GLU A 126 -22.18 -18.51 23.65
CA GLU A 126 -23.59 -18.51 23.27
C GLU A 126 -24.09 -19.93 22.95
N GLN A 127 -23.31 -20.70 22.20
CA GLN A 127 -23.64 -22.09 21.89
C GLN A 127 -23.78 -22.95 23.15
N ARG A 128 -22.88 -22.81 24.13
CA ARG A 128 -22.98 -23.54 25.42
C ARG A 128 -24.26 -23.16 26.18
N LYS A 129 -24.65 -21.90 26.15
CA LYS A 129 -25.90 -21.44 26.79
C LYS A 129 -27.13 -22.06 26.10
N LEU A 130 -27.15 -22.07 24.77
CA LEU A 130 -28.24 -22.69 24.01
C LEU A 130 -28.34 -24.19 24.25
N ILE A 131 -27.20 -24.90 24.32
CA ILE A 131 -27.18 -26.34 24.66
C ILE A 131 -27.74 -26.56 26.08
N LYS A 132 -27.38 -25.71 27.05
CA LYS A 132 -27.90 -25.79 28.42
C LYS A 132 -29.41 -25.60 28.47
N ASP A 133 -29.93 -24.63 27.72
CA ASP A 133 -31.34 -24.23 27.79
C ASP A 133 -32.25 -25.14 26.94
N TRP A 134 -31.74 -25.74 25.84
CA TRP A 134 -32.55 -26.47 24.85
C TRP A 134 -32.11 -27.93 24.60
N GLY A 135 -31.03 -28.40 25.22
CA GLY A 135 -30.51 -29.76 25.07
C GLY A 135 -29.51 -29.94 23.92
N GLU A 136 -28.86 -31.11 23.86
CA GLU A 136 -27.70 -31.38 22.98
C GLU A 136 -28.01 -31.43 21.48
N GLY A 137 -29.28 -31.60 21.09
CA GLY A 137 -29.69 -31.74 19.68
C GLY A 137 -29.35 -30.54 18.78
N ILE A 138 -29.05 -29.36 19.36
CA ILE A 138 -28.72 -28.13 18.61
C ILE A 138 -27.22 -28.05 18.24
N ALA A 139 -26.33 -28.81 18.91
CA ALA A 139 -24.88 -28.71 18.71
C ALA A 139 -24.35 -29.36 17.41
N ILE A 140 -25.13 -30.28 16.83
CA ILE A 140 -24.69 -31.21 15.77
C ILE A 140 -24.23 -30.49 14.49
N LYS A 141 -24.82 -29.33 14.17
CA LYS A 141 -24.46 -28.57 12.96
C LYS A 141 -23.04 -27.98 13.01
N SER A 142 -22.46 -27.80 14.19
CA SER A 142 -21.12 -27.23 14.37
C SER A 142 -20.00 -28.26 14.21
N GLN A 143 -20.19 -29.49 14.68
CA GLN A 143 -19.18 -30.57 14.60
C GLN A 143 -18.99 -31.10 13.17
N ALA A 144 -20.06 -31.13 12.36
CA ALA A 144 -19.97 -31.55 10.96
C ALA A 144 -19.13 -30.61 10.08
N ILE A 145 -19.01 -29.33 10.45
CA ILE A 145 -18.22 -28.34 9.71
C ILE A 145 -16.73 -28.45 10.06
N GLU A 146 -16.39 -28.73 11.31
CA GLU A 146 -14.99 -28.93 11.75
C GLU A 146 -14.41 -30.26 11.23
N ALA A 147 -15.23 -31.32 11.09
CA ALA A 147 -14.80 -32.62 10.55
C ALA A 147 -14.49 -32.58 9.03
N GLY A 148 -15.24 -31.79 8.25
CA GLY A 148 -15.03 -31.67 6.80
C GLY A 148 -13.80 -30.86 6.37
N GLN A 149 -13.07 -30.24 7.31
CA GLN A 149 -11.84 -29.48 7.05
C GLN A 149 -10.55 -30.26 7.35
N GLN A 150 -10.64 -31.45 7.92
CA GLN A 150 -9.48 -32.29 8.28
C GLN A 150 -9.20 -33.43 7.29
N GLU A 151 -10.06 -33.66 6.29
CA GLU A 151 -9.98 -34.81 5.37
C GLU A 151 -9.28 -34.56 4.01
N GLU A 152 -8.53 -33.46 3.81
CA GLU A 152 -7.60 -33.36 2.65
C GLU A 152 -6.15 -33.60 3.09
N PRO A 153 -5.57 -34.79 2.85
CA PRO A 153 -4.18 -35.08 3.19
C PRO A 153 -3.21 -34.54 2.13
N PRO A 154 -1.97 -34.17 2.52
CA PRO A 154 -0.95 -33.70 1.61
C PRO A 154 -0.30 -34.88 0.88
N GLY A 155 -0.49 -34.94 -0.45
CA GLY A 155 0.34 -35.73 -1.37
C GLY A 155 -0.11 -37.17 -1.61
N SER A 156 -0.82 -37.37 -2.73
CA SER A 156 -0.64 -38.55 -3.57
C SER A 156 -0.97 -38.18 -5.02
N GLU A 157 0.05 -37.89 -5.82
CA GLU A 157 -0.02 -38.23 -7.25
C GLU A 157 0.03 -39.76 -7.34
N PRO A 158 -0.73 -40.39 -8.25
CA PRO A 158 -0.10 -40.82 -9.50
C PRO A 158 -1.02 -40.87 -10.75
N GLY A 159 -0.43 -40.61 -11.92
CA GLY A 159 -0.55 -41.50 -13.10
C GLY A 159 -1.87 -41.58 -13.89
N GLU A 160 -1.80 -41.05 -15.12
CA GLU A 160 -2.09 -41.71 -16.42
C GLU A 160 -3.36 -42.58 -16.66
N HIS A 161 -3.92 -42.40 -17.87
CA HIS A 161 -4.90 -43.22 -18.61
C HIS A 161 -6.40 -42.89 -18.46
N ALA A 162 -6.93 -42.06 -19.37
CA ALA A 162 -7.78 -42.47 -20.51
C ALA A 162 -8.20 -41.25 -21.35
#